data_AF-A0AAD5T096-F1
#
_entry.id   AF-A0AAD5T096-F1
#
_cell.length_a   1.000
_cell.length_b   1.000
_cell.length_c   1.000
_cell.angle_alpha   90.00
_cell.angle_beta   90.00
_cell.angle_gamma   90.00
#
_symmetry.space_group_name_H-M   'P 1'
#
loop_
_entity.id
_entity.type
_entity.pdbx_description
1 polymer ?
#
loop_
_entity_poly.entity_id
_entity_poly.type
_entity_poly.pdbx_seq_one_letter_code
_entity_poly.pdbx_strand_id
1 'polypeptide(L)'
;MGATLSARVQWAASNAASSQQTAYKSQATTDTHQTITSAANQDLFYELIHLIESLMTQHPAEAKAEFRRVLQWTSVSLRPAHFAAVVATQPGIWNIVSSGPKNTKASVASVATRSTDGAPLFTLDQVSGSGESAVFTAKVGSFEYLNRVLKIAEEMKLRELQDILQANQTPINTIFGVGSSSTSNLLIDAFEAFNTETDAKKKDANARLYKLLLIINSFDLDFLSAAVKNQERELHLDISKISSELLMLQSFSGKDVKCALRSISWESDYTFSNGFKAPPWRQVYSEIGYIEIQCVDADKFIVTCTKNGFFVNKGYIADDKGHEKLNYEKDSDLFLTLVDLIKSKSPHFEARIDKQDYLYQPDTASAYAAIANISFSIAAAADSKCAHDEDQENEADDNDADQDQQIHGGDRSRREARRNSMGKKK
;
A
#
# COMPACT_ATOMS: atom_id res chain seq x y z
N MET A 1 -4.17 -2.33 16.82
CA MET A 1 -4.01 -2.05 15.38
C MET A 1 -2.94 -0.99 15.20
N GLY A 2 -1.68 -1.40 15.17
CA GLY A 2 -0.56 -0.48 15.05
C GLY A 2 0.69 -1.32 15.02
N ALA A 3 1.13 -1.66 13.83
CA ALA A 3 2.41 -2.30 13.49
C ALA A 3 2.48 -2.32 11.95
N THR A 4 2.11 -1.22 11.29
CA THR A 4 1.57 -1.29 9.92
C THR A 4 2.59 -0.96 8.84
N LEU A 5 3.57 -0.09 9.10
CA LEU A 5 4.70 0.06 8.18
C LEU A 5 5.57 -1.21 8.15
N SER A 6 5.85 -1.79 9.32
CA SER A 6 6.66 -3.03 9.41
C SER A 6 5.93 -4.28 8.92
N ALA A 7 4.59 -4.30 8.89
CA ALA A 7 3.81 -5.44 8.43
C ALA A 7 3.69 -5.51 6.90
N ARG A 8 3.75 -4.36 6.19
CA ARG A 8 3.73 -4.34 4.72
C ARG A 8 5.09 -4.58 4.10
N VAL A 9 6.17 -4.21 4.79
CA VAL A 9 7.54 -4.50 4.33
C VAL A 9 7.80 -5.99 4.45
N GLN A 10 8.01 -6.65 3.31
CA GLN A 10 8.42 -8.05 3.28
C GLN A 10 9.90 -8.15 3.65
N TRP A 11 10.18 -8.78 4.79
CA TRP A 11 11.53 -9.07 5.28
C TRP A 11 11.99 -10.44 4.82
N ALA A 12 13.28 -10.57 4.50
CA ALA A 12 13.90 -11.85 4.24
C ALA A 12 13.98 -12.60 5.58
N ALA A 13 12.93 -13.35 5.92
CA ALA A 13 13.04 -14.35 6.96
C ALA A 13 14.06 -15.39 6.48
N SER A 14 15.09 -15.68 7.28
CA SER A 14 15.87 -16.90 7.12
C SER A 14 14.88 -18.07 7.12
N ASN A 15 14.75 -18.74 5.97
CA ASN A 15 13.82 -19.84 5.70
C ASN A 15 13.47 -20.69 6.93
N ALA A 16 12.30 -20.45 7.54
CA ALA A 16 11.66 -21.36 8.49
C ALA A 16 10.20 -20.97 8.77
N ALA A 17 9.35 -20.81 7.76
CA ALA A 17 7.88 -20.79 7.98
C ALA A 17 7.06 -21.00 6.70
N SER A 18 7.28 -22.10 6.00
CA SER A 18 6.27 -22.68 5.10
C SER A 18 6.63 -24.12 4.75
N SER A 19 6.60 -25.02 5.75
CA SER A 19 6.37 -26.47 5.61
C SER A 19 6.46 -27.14 6.99
N GLN A 20 5.71 -28.22 7.14
CA GLN A 20 5.43 -28.96 8.38
C GLN A 20 6.67 -29.46 9.17
N GLN A 21 6.44 -29.63 10.48
CA GLN A 21 7.16 -30.49 11.45
C GLN A 21 8.34 -31.31 10.92
N THR A 22 9.55 -31.00 11.39
CA THR A 22 10.45 -31.97 12.04
C THR A 22 11.60 -31.24 12.73
N ALA A 23 11.90 -31.65 13.96
CA ALA A 23 12.91 -31.06 14.82
C ALA A 23 14.32 -31.31 14.31
N TYR A 24 15.18 -30.29 14.26
CA TYR A 24 16.60 -30.37 14.64
C TYR A 24 17.13 -28.98 15.00
N LYS A 25 17.77 -28.88 16.17
CA LYS A 25 18.50 -27.70 16.65
C LYS A 25 19.75 -27.47 15.80
N SER A 26 20.03 -26.23 15.41
CA SER A 26 21.40 -25.73 15.25
C SER A 26 21.47 -24.20 15.23
N GLN A 27 22.16 -23.70 16.26
CA GLN A 27 23.07 -22.55 16.36
C GLN A 27 22.79 -21.25 15.59
N ALA A 28 22.56 -20.22 16.40
CA ALA A 28 22.55 -18.80 16.05
C ALA A 28 23.87 -18.33 15.41
N THR A 29 23.76 -17.64 14.27
CA THR A 29 24.73 -16.63 13.83
C THR A 29 24.01 -15.49 13.09
N THR A 30 24.19 -14.27 13.61
CA THR A 30 24.02 -12.93 13.01
C THR A 30 22.76 -12.63 12.17
N ASP A 31 21.88 -11.84 12.78
CA ASP A 31 20.67 -11.22 12.22
C ASP A 31 20.93 -10.50 10.87
N THR A 32 20.40 -11.05 9.78
CA THR A 32 20.22 -10.33 8.51
C THR A 32 18.74 -10.10 8.24
N HIS A 33 18.18 -9.05 8.84
CA HIS A 33 16.86 -8.51 8.48
C HIS A 33 16.97 -7.65 7.22
N GLN A 34 17.23 -8.28 6.09
CA GLN A 34 17.28 -7.58 4.80
C GLN A 34 15.86 -7.50 4.22
N THR A 35 15.43 -6.34 3.73
CA THR A 35 14.15 -6.26 3.01
C THR A 35 14.26 -7.00 1.69
N ILE A 36 13.23 -7.79 1.35
CA ILE A 36 13.18 -8.51 0.08
C ILE A 36 12.98 -7.48 -1.04
N THR A 37 13.66 -7.68 -2.16
CA THR A 37 13.36 -6.88 -3.36
C THR A 37 12.13 -7.49 -4.02
N SER A 38 10.98 -6.81 -3.92
CA SER A 38 9.71 -7.21 -4.54
C SER A 38 8.97 -5.99 -5.07
N ALA A 39 8.10 -6.17 -6.07
CA ALA A 39 7.28 -5.08 -6.62
C ALA A 39 6.45 -4.39 -5.53
N ALA A 40 5.85 -5.18 -4.63
CA ALA A 40 5.08 -4.65 -3.50
C ALA A 40 5.92 -3.77 -2.55
N ASN A 41 7.15 -4.16 -2.24
CA ASN A 41 8.05 -3.35 -1.42
C ASN A 41 8.50 -2.08 -2.16
N GLN A 42 8.72 -2.17 -3.47
CA GLN A 42 9.13 -1.04 -4.29
C GLN A 42 8.00 -0.01 -4.42
N ASP A 43 6.77 -0.44 -4.64
CA ASP A 43 5.57 0.42 -4.65
C ASP A 43 5.40 1.11 -3.30
N LEU A 44 5.55 0.36 -2.19
CA LEU A 44 5.51 0.93 -0.84
C LEU A 44 6.61 1.99 -0.62
N PHE A 45 7.82 1.79 -1.15
CA PHE A 45 8.88 2.78 -1.05
C PHE A 45 8.55 4.06 -1.83
N TYR A 46 7.92 3.95 -3.00
CA TYR A 46 7.42 5.12 -3.72
C TYR A 46 6.30 5.85 -2.97
N GLU A 47 5.36 5.11 -2.39
CA GLU A 47 4.30 5.65 -1.52
C GLU A 47 4.91 6.42 -0.33
N LEU A 48 5.93 5.86 0.31
CA LEU A 48 6.64 6.50 1.43
C LEU A 48 7.43 7.74 1.02
N ILE A 49 8.09 7.74 -0.13
CA ILE A 49 8.76 8.93 -0.67
C ILE A 49 7.73 10.03 -0.93
N HIS A 50 6.61 9.68 -1.57
CA HIS A 50 5.53 10.63 -1.83
C HIS A 50 4.97 11.21 -0.53
N LEU A 51 4.82 10.41 0.52
CA LEU A 51 4.43 10.88 1.85
C LEU A 51 5.42 11.92 2.39
N ILE A 52 6.72 11.63 2.33
CA ILE A 52 7.78 12.55 2.81
C ILE A 52 7.77 13.86 2.01
N GLU A 53 7.58 13.79 0.69
CA GLU A 53 7.49 14.96 -0.18
C GLU A 53 6.22 15.77 0.09
N SER A 54 5.08 15.11 0.26
CA SER A 54 3.77 15.72 0.57
C SER A 54 3.76 16.41 1.92
N LEU A 55 4.48 15.88 2.93
CA LEU A 55 4.64 16.55 4.22
C LEU A 55 5.26 17.94 4.06
N MET A 56 6.17 18.14 3.11
CA MET A 56 6.81 19.45 2.92
C MET A 56 5.88 20.49 2.33
N THR A 57 4.94 20.06 1.49
CA THR A 57 4.04 20.96 0.77
C THR A 57 2.76 21.22 1.55
N GLN A 58 2.20 20.19 2.19
CA GLN A 58 0.93 20.27 2.90
C GLN A 58 1.10 20.61 4.39
N HIS A 59 2.19 20.18 5.02
CA HIS A 59 2.42 20.30 6.47
C HIS A 59 3.83 20.79 6.83
N PRO A 60 4.24 21.99 6.35
CA PRO A 60 5.62 22.48 6.46
C PRO A 60 6.08 22.76 7.90
N ALA A 61 5.16 22.98 8.84
CA ALA A 61 5.51 23.19 10.25
C ALA A 61 5.82 21.86 10.96
N GLU A 62 5.04 20.82 10.65
CA GLU A 62 5.17 19.46 11.18
C GLU A 62 6.39 18.74 10.57
N ALA A 63 6.68 19.01 9.30
CA ALA A 63 7.91 18.60 8.62
C ALA A 63 9.20 19.00 9.37
N LYS A 64 9.16 20.15 10.03
CA LYS A 64 10.27 20.73 10.81
C LYS A 64 10.32 20.22 12.25
N ALA A 65 9.36 19.38 12.67
CA ALA A 65 9.37 18.82 14.02
C ALA A 65 10.66 18.03 14.24
N GLU A 66 11.35 18.32 15.34
CA GLU A 66 12.57 17.63 15.72
C GLU A 66 12.24 16.26 16.29
N PHE A 67 12.85 15.22 15.74
CA PHE A 67 12.69 13.87 16.25
C PHE A 67 13.26 13.76 17.67
N ARG A 68 12.59 12.96 18.51
CA ARG A 68 13.09 12.66 19.86
C ARG A 68 14.42 11.91 19.80
N ARG A 69 14.55 10.96 18.89
CA ARG A 69 15.81 10.30 18.53
C ARG A 69 16.02 10.39 17.03
N VAL A 70 17.27 10.59 16.62
CA VAL A 70 17.62 10.66 15.19
C VAL A 70 17.51 9.28 14.56
N LEU A 71 17.06 9.24 13.30
CA LEU A 71 17.20 8.04 12.49
C LEU A 71 18.66 7.94 12.05
N GLN A 72 19.22 6.74 12.09
CA GLN A 72 20.61 6.50 11.71
C GLN A 72 20.68 5.32 10.76
N TRP A 73 21.50 5.43 9.71
CA TRP A 73 21.76 4.33 8.77
C TRP A 73 23.15 4.43 8.17
N THR A 74 23.63 3.32 7.63
CA THR A 74 24.85 3.31 6.83
C THR A 74 24.46 3.62 5.40
N SER A 75 24.92 4.76 4.88
CA SER A 75 24.58 5.20 3.53
C SER A 75 25.53 4.57 2.52
N VAL A 76 24.97 3.86 1.55
CA VAL A 76 25.75 3.25 0.46
C VAL A 76 25.99 4.27 -0.65
N SER A 77 25.05 5.19 -0.89
CA SER A 77 25.09 6.11 -2.03
C SER A 77 25.54 7.53 -1.69
N LEU A 78 25.25 8.07 -0.50
CA LEU A 78 25.58 9.46 -0.18
C LEU A 78 27.08 9.65 0.02
N ARG A 79 27.61 10.71 -0.59
CA ARG A 79 29.01 11.12 -0.48
C ARG A 79 29.07 12.65 -0.31
N PRO A 80 30.10 13.19 0.37
CA PRO A 80 30.28 14.64 0.50
C PRO A 80 30.23 15.41 -0.82
N ALA A 81 30.67 14.80 -1.93
CA ALA A 81 30.62 15.38 -3.27
C ALA A 81 29.18 15.70 -3.73
N HIS A 82 28.20 14.86 -3.40
CA HIS A 82 26.78 15.09 -3.76
C HIS A 82 26.23 16.36 -3.09
N PHE A 83 26.70 16.67 -1.88
CA PHE A 83 26.32 17.89 -1.18
C PHE A 83 27.03 19.13 -1.74
N ALA A 84 28.25 18.99 -2.23
CA ALA A 84 29.01 20.11 -2.81
C ALA A 84 28.31 20.71 -4.04
N ALA A 85 27.71 19.86 -4.88
CA ALA A 85 26.91 20.29 -6.03
C ALA A 85 25.69 21.14 -5.61
N VAL A 86 25.05 20.79 -4.50
CA VAL A 86 23.88 21.52 -3.97
C VAL A 86 24.28 22.81 -3.25
N VAL A 87 25.43 22.86 -2.58
CA VAL A 87 25.92 24.10 -1.96
C VAL A 87 26.16 25.19 -3.00
N ALA A 88 26.54 24.83 -4.23
CA ALA A 88 26.71 25.80 -5.32
C ALA A 88 25.39 26.48 -5.72
N THR A 89 24.25 25.82 -5.54
CA THR A 89 22.92 26.35 -5.91
C THR A 89 22.12 26.85 -4.69
N GLN A 90 22.39 26.34 -3.50
CA GLN A 90 21.75 26.72 -2.24
C GLN A 90 22.81 26.87 -1.12
N PRO A 91 23.51 28.00 -1.05
CA PRO A 91 24.53 28.22 -0.04
C PRO A 91 23.91 28.33 1.37
N GLY A 92 24.67 27.90 2.39
CA GLY A 92 24.31 28.09 3.79
C GLY A 92 23.45 26.98 4.42
N ILE A 93 23.23 25.87 3.72
CA ILE A 93 22.48 24.72 4.26
C ILE A 93 23.42 23.65 4.85
N TRP A 94 24.57 23.42 4.20
CA TRP A 94 25.48 22.33 4.51
C TRP A 94 26.90 22.83 4.80
N ASN A 95 27.51 22.29 5.85
CA ASN A 95 28.92 22.40 6.15
C ASN A 95 29.61 21.12 5.67
N ILE A 96 30.51 21.24 4.69
CA ILE A 96 31.19 20.10 4.08
C ILE A 96 32.66 20.13 4.47
N VAL A 97 33.13 19.05 5.10
CA VAL A 97 34.53 18.83 5.42
C VAL A 97 35.04 17.71 4.50
N SER A 98 35.93 18.05 3.57
CA SER A 98 36.55 17.07 2.68
C SER A 98 37.80 16.47 3.32
N SER A 99 38.09 15.20 3.01
CA SER A 99 39.35 14.58 3.41
C SER A 99 40.52 15.25 2.70
N GLY A 100 41.55 15.64 3.45
CA GLY A 100 42.75 16.29 2.93
C GLY A 100 43.96 16.10 3.86
N PRO A 101 45.10 16.77 3.60
CA PRO A 101 46.35 16.54 4.34
C PRO A 101 46.23 16.78 5.86
N LYS A 102 45.29 17.63 6.28
CA LYS A 102 45.04 17.99 7.70
C LYS A 102 43.82 17.29 8.32
N ASN A 103 42.95 16.68 7.50
CA ASN A 103 41.72 16.03 7.95
C ASN A 103 41.58 14.68 7.25
N THR A 104 41.75 13.60 8.00
CA THR A 104 41.76 12.25 7.44
C THR A 104 40.36 11.70 7.13
N LYS A 105 39.30 12.35 7.63
CA LYS A 105 37.91 11.92 7.47
C LYS A 105 37.07 13.02 6.86
N ALA A 106 36.26 12.65 5.88
CA ALA A 106 35.27 13.54 5.30
C ALA A 106 33.96 13.49 6.11
N SER A 107 33.28 14.63 6.20
CA SER A 107 31.96 14.71 6.82
C SER A 107 31.09 15.80 6.20
N VAL A 108 29.79 15.67 6.37
CA VAL A 108 28.80 16.71 6.05
C VAL A 108 27.92 16.92 7.26
N ALA A 109 27.63 18.17 7.60
CA ALA A 109 26.69 18.51 8.65
C ALA A 109 25.72 19.60 8.15
N SER A 110 24.47 19.58 8.59
CA SER A 110 23.57 20.70 8.38
C SER A 110 24.01 21.91 9.21
N VAL A 111 23.77 23.12 8.70
CA VAL A 111 23.97 24.36 9.47
C VAL A 111 22.93 24.49 10.58
N ALA A 112 21.69 24.06 10.32
CA ALA A 112 20.66 24.04 11.35
C ALA A 112 20.94 22.96 12.39
N THR A 113 20.72 23.32 13.65
CA THR A 113 20.93 22.48 14.82
C THR A 113 19.62 22.23 15.54
N ARG A 114 19.54 21.09 16.22
CA ARG A 114 18.46 20.73 17.13
C ARG A 114 18.43 21.70 18.32
N SER A 115 17.23 22.04 18.75
CA SER A 115 16.99 22.93 19.88
C SER A 115 17.31 22.28 21.23
N THR A 116 17.37 20.93 21.26
CA THR A 116 17.52 20.14 22.49
C THR A 116 18.97 19.92 22.91
N ASP A 117 19.85 19.56 21.98
CA ASP A 117 21.26 19.21 22.24
C ASP A 117 22.26 20.05 21.43
N GLY A 118 21.80 20.92 20.54
CA GLY A 118 22.65 21.71 19.66
C GLY A 118 23.34 20.89 18.56
N ALA A 119 23.00 19.60 18.41
CA ALA A 119 23.56 18.77 17.35
C ALA A 119 22.97 19.14 15.99
N PRO A 120 23.70 18.98 14.86
CA PRO A 120 23.15 19.21 13.53
C PRO A 120 21.90 18.34 13.27
N LEU A 121 20.91 18.90 12.57
CA LEU A 121 19.72 18.17 12.11
C LEU A 121 20.02 17.06 11.11
N PHE A 122 21.17 17.12 10.43
CA PHE A 122 21.71 16.03 9.63
C PHE A 122 23.22 15.95 9.77
N THR A 123 23.76 14.73 9.85
CA THR A 123 25.20 14.47 9.68
C THR A 123 25.43 13.29 8.75
N LEU A 124 26.54 13.34 8.01
CA LEU A 124 27.10 12.23 7.23
C LEU A 124 28.57 12.12 7.62
N ASP A 125 28.93 11.08 8.36
CA ASP A 125 30.27 10.92 8.91
C ASP A 125 30.97 9.70 8.32
N GLN A 126 32.22 9.86 7.88
CA GLN A 126 33.04 8.75 7.42
C GLN A 126 33.47 7.87 8.61
N VAL A 127 32.99 6.64 8.65
CA VAL A 127 33.27 5.69 9.74
C VAL A 127 34.54 4.90 9.45
N SER A 128 34.71 4.41 8.23
CA SER A 128 35.84 3.58 7.81
C SER A 128 36.12 3.68 6.30
N GLY A 129 37.27 3.17 5.86
CA GLY A 129 37.71 3.18 4.46
C GLY A 129 38.21 4.55 3.98
N SER A 130 38.67 4.62 2.73
CA SER A 130 39.10 5.85 2.05
C SER A 130 38.73 5.78 0.56
N GLY A 131 38.44 6.91 -0.07
CA GLY A 131 38.07 6.95 -1.48
C GLY A 131 36.73 6.23 -1.75
N GLU A 132 36.68 5.37 -2.77
CA GLU A 132 35.45 4.67 -3.20
C GLU A 132 34.95 3.62 -2.20
N SER A 133 35.84 3.04 -1.39
CA SER A 133 35.49 2.06 -0.34
C SER A 133 35.11 2.71 1.00
N ALA A 134 34.94 4.03 1.04
CA ALA A 134 34.57 4.74 2.25
C ALA A 134 33.13 4.43 2.66
N VAL A 135 32.95 4.06 3.93
CA VAL A 135 31.65 3.78 4.54
C VAL A 135 31.22 5.01 5.33
N PHE A 136 30.02 5.50 5.04
CA PHE A 136 29.44 6.66 5.70
C PHE A 136 28.24 6.27 6.55
N THR A 137 28.13 6.88 7.72
CA THR A 137 26.93 6.80 8.56
C THR A 137 26.20 8.14 8.49
N ALA A 138 24.94 8.08 8.08
CA ALA A 138 24.04 9.21 8.03
C ALA A 138 23.14 9.23 9.27
N LYS A 139 22.85 10.43 9.77
CA LYS A 139 21.92 10.68 10.87
C LYS A 139 20.99 11.82 10.49
N VAL A 140 19.69 11.68 10.76
CA VAL A 140 18.70 12.72 10.46
C VAL A 140 17.71 12.92 11.60
N GLY A 141 17.41 14.18 11.91
CA GLY A 141 16.59 14.60 13.04
C GLY A 141 15.27 15.28 12.66
N SER A 142 14.92 15.39 11.39
CA SER A 142 13.60 15.89 10.96
C SER A 142 13.22 15.40 9.55
N PHE A 143 11.92 15.41 9.23
CA PHE A 143 11.45 15.05 7.89
C PHE A 143 11.86 16.08 6.84
N GLU A 144 12.02 17.35 7.21
CA GLU A 144 12.57 18.38 6.32
C GLU A 144 13.95 18.00 5.80
N TYR A 145 14.87 17.65 6.69
CA TYR A 145 16.22 17.27 6.30
C TYR A 145 16.26 15.90 5.61
N LEU A 146 15.38 14.97 6.00
CA LEU A 146 15.24 13.69 5.31
C LEU A 146 14.83 13.90 3.84
N ASN A 147 13.83 14.74 3.58
CA ASN A 147 13.41 15.06 2.21
C ASN A 147 14.52 15.70 1.39
N ARG A 148 15.27 16.65 1.97
CA ARG A 148 16.40 17.29 1.27
C ARG A 148 17.49 16.27 0.91
N VAL A 149 17.80 15.36 1.81
CA VAL A 149 18.80 14.30 1.58
C VAL A 149 18.33 13.31 0.52
N LEU A 150 17.06 12.92 0.54
CA LEU A 150 16.49 12.04 -0.50
C LEU A 150 16.49 12.72 -1.88
N LYS A 151 16.29 14.04 -1.95
CA LYS A 151 16.44 14.80 -3.20
C LYS A 151 17.89 14.82 -3.69
N ILE A 152 18.87 14.91 -2.79
CA ILE A 152 20.30 14.84 -3.14
C ILE A 152 20.68 13.43 -3.64
N ALA A 153 20.03 12.39 -3.13
CA ALA A 153 20.26 11.02 -3.58
C ALA A 153 19.71 10.74 -4.99
N GLU A 154 18.82 11.59 -5.52
CA GLU A 154 18.23 11.51 -6.85
C GLU A 154 17.76 10.08 -7.21
N GLU A 155 18.46 9.39 -8.11
CA GLU A 155 18.15 8.03 -8.57
C GLU A 155 18.27 6.97 -7.47
N MET A 156 19.08 7.24 -6.44
CA MET A 156 19.36 6.31 -5.34
C MET A 156 18.42 6.50 -4.14
N LYS A 157 17.40 7.36 -4.24
CA LYS A 157 16.46 7.65 -3.14
C LYS A 157 15.76 6.41 -2.57
N LEU A 158 15.39 5.45 -3.42
CA LEU A 158 14.77 4.19 -2.99
C LEU A 158 15.75 3.33 -2.17
N ARG A 159 17.03 3.32 -2.58
CA ARG A 159 18.07 2.57 -1.89
C ARG A 159 18.36 3.16 -0.51
N GLU A 160 18.47 4.49 -0.42
CA GLU A 160 18.64 5.15 0.87
C GLU A 160 17.43 4.93 1.78
N LEU A 161 16.20 4.99 1.26
CA LEU A 161 15.00 4.69 2.04
C LEU A 161 15.01 3.25 2.55
N GLN A 162 15.41 2.30 1.71
CA GLN A 162 15.59 0.91 2.11
C GLN A 162 16.58 0.77 3.26
N ASP A 163 17.75 1.40 3.17
CA ASP A 163 18.78 1.35 4.20
C ASP A 163 18.31 2.01 5.51
N ILE A 164 17.53 3.09 5.44
CA ILE A 164 16.88 3.74 6.60
C ILE A 164 15.94 2.76 7.30
N LEU A 165 15.05 2.10 6.56
CA LEU A 165 14.06 1.19 7.14
C LEU A 165 14.73 -0.06 7.74
N GLN A 166 15.77 -0.60 7.10
CA GLN A 166 16.54 -1.73 7.60
C GLN A 166 17.28 -1.41 8.90
N ALA A 167 17.90 -0.22 8.97
CA ALA A 167 18.64 0.20 10.15
C ALA A 167 17.73 0.62 11.32
N ASN A 168 16.47 0.98 11.05
CA ASN A 168 15.52 1.50 12.04
C ASN A 168 14.25 0.64 12.06
N GLN A 169 14.28 -0.50 12.77
CA GLN A 169 13.15 -1.45 12.82
C GLN A 169 11.82 -0.84 13.29
N THR A 170 11.86 0.16 14.16
CA THR A 170 10.68 0.88 14.65
C THR A 170 10.88 2.40 14.49
N PRO A 171 10.85 2.92 13.25
CA PRO A 171 11.23 4.32 12.98
C PRO A 171 10.28 5.29 13.68
N ILE A 172 9.00 4.92 13.81
CA ILE A 172 7.99 5.66 14.58
C ILE A 172 8.39 5.78 16.06
N ASN A 173 8.84 4.70 16.70
CA ASN A 173 9.26 4.74 18.10
C ASN A 173 10.52 5.59 18.29
N THR A 174 11.43 5.57 17.31
CA THR A 174 12.63 6.42 17.29
C THR A 174 12.25 7.90 17.17
N ILE A 175 11.38 8.24 16.22
CA ILE A 175 10.94 9.62 15.96
C ILE A 175 10.18 10.21 17.16
N PHE A 176 9.23 9.47 17.74
CA PHE A 176 8.37 9.97 18.82
C PHE A 176 8.87 9.62 20.22
N GLY A 177 9.94 8.83 20.33
CA GLY A 177 10.63 8.52 21.59
C GLY A 177 9.80 7.73 22.60
N VAL A 178 8.83 6.93 22.14
CA VAL A 178 7.99 6.08 22.99
C VAL A 178 8.62 4.69 23.10
N GLY A 179 8.95 4.30 24.32
CA GLY A 179 9.73 3.08 24.63
C GLY A 179 8.91 1.81 24.88
N SER A 180 7.62 1.78 24.53
CA SER A 180 6.76 0.64 24.83
C SER A 180 6.59 -0.30 23.63
N SER A 181 6.64 -1.60 23.91
CA SER A 181 6.49 -2.72 22.97
C SER A 181 5.14 -2.78 22.23
N SER A 182 4.21 -1.85 22.50
CA SER A 182 2.90 -1.79 21.88
C SER A 182 2.63 -0.38 21.34
N THR A 183 2.80 -0.24 20.02
CA THR A 183 2.39 0.88 19.17
C THR A 183 0.89 1.22 19.24
N SER A 184 0.08 0.45 19.97
CA SER A 184 -1.35 0.67 20.16
C SER A 184 -1.68 1.91 20.99
N ASN A 185 -0.79 2.34 21.88
CA ASN A 185 -1.04 3.48 22.77
C ASN A 185 -0.28 4.75 22.37
N LEU A 186 0.47 4.72 21.27
CA LEU A 186 1.37 5.81 20.86
C LEU A 186 0.66 7.17 20.74
N LEU A 187 -0.55 7.19 20.20
CA LEU A 187 -1.37 8.40 20.09
C LEU A 187 -1.78 8.96 21.45
N ILE A 188 -2.10 8.07 22.40
CA ILE A 188 -2.49 8.44 23.77
C ILE A 188 -1.26 8.95 24.53
N ASP A 189 -0.15 8.21 24.47
CA ASP A 189 1.11 8.57 25.12
C ASP A 189 1.63 9.93 24.62
N ALA A 190 1.53 10.20 23.32
CA ALA A 190 1.92 11.48 22.73
C ALA A 190 0.98 12.63 23.15
N PHE A 191 -0.33 12.35 23.27
CA PHE A 191 -1.30 13.33 23.76
C PHE A 191 -1.08 13.68 25.23
N GLU A 192 -0.82 12.66 26.07
CA GLU A 192 -0.48 12.86 27.48
C GLU A 192 0.83 13.65 27.63
N ALA A 193 1.87 13.32 26.86
CA ALA A 193 3.14 14.04 26.85
C ALA A 193 2.99 15.51 26.41
N PHE A 194 2.05 15.81 25.52
CA PHE A 194 1.73 17.18 25.13
C PHE A 194 0.98 17.94 26.23
N ASN A 195 0.00 17.32 26.88
CA ASN A 195 -0.83 17.98 27.89
C ASN A 195 -0.13 18.19 29.24
N THR A 196 0.79 17.28 29.60
CA THR A 196 1.55 17.34 30.86
C THR A 196 2.75 18.28 30.79
N GLU A 197 3.18 18.70 29.60
CA GLU A 197 4.32 19.60 29.43
C GLU A 197 3.95 21.04 29.85
N THR A 198 4.77 21.59 30.73
CA THR A 198 4.55 22.91 31.33
C THR A 198 5.44 23.99 30.70
N ASP A 199 6.59 23.60 30.14
CA ASP A 199 7.46 24.52 29.41
C ASP A 199 6.86 24.86 28.04
N ALA A 200 6.56 26.14 27.80
CA ALA A 200 5.95 26.62 26.56
C ALA A 200 6.75 26.21 25.30
N LYS A 201 8.09 26.19 25.35
CA LYS A 201 8.92 25.83 24.19
C LYS A 201 8.85 24.34 23.89
N LYS A 202 8.91 23.50 24.93
CA LYS A 202 8.78 22.04 24.79
C LYS A 202 7.36 21.65 24.45
N LYS A 203 6.38 22.36 24.96
CA LYS A 203 4.96 22.16 24.66
C LYS A 203 4.68 22.40 23.19
N ASP A 204 5.22 23.48 22.62
CA ASP A 204 5.11 23.75 21.18
C ASP A 204 5.80 22.66 20.34
N ALA A 205 7.01 22.23 20.71
CA ALA A 205 7.70 21.13 20.04
C ALA A 205 6.92 19.80 20.11
N ASN A 206 6.38 19.46 21.28
CA ASN A 206 5.51 18.29 21.47
C ASN A 206 4.21 18.42 20.68
N ALA A 207 3.63 19.62 20.56
CA ALA A 207 2.45 19.87 19.73
C ALA A 207 2.73 19.56 18.25
N ARG A 208 3.87 20.03 17.73
CA ARG A 208 4.27 19.76 16.34
C ARG A 208 4.52 18.26 16.11
N LEU A 209 5.20 17.59 17.04
CA LEU A 209 5.39 16.14 16.98
C LEU A 209 4.04 15.38 17.06
N TYR A 210 3.12 15.82 17.91
CA TYR A 210 1.80 15.20 18.01
C TYR A 210 0.99 15.36 16.72
N LYS A 211 0.97 16.56 16.14
CA LYS A 211 0.34 16.79 14.83
C LYS A 211 0.98 15.95 13.72
N LEU A 212 2.31 15.87 13.69
CA LEU A 212 3.04 15.01 12.77
C LEU A 212 2.62 13.54 12.91
N LEU A 213 2.47 13.04 14.14
CA LEU A 213 2.01 11.67 14.39
C LEU A 213 0.58 11.45 13.85
N LEU A 214 -0.33 12.41 14.02
CA LEU A 214 -1.69 12.34 13.48
C LEU A 214 -1.68 12.28 11.94
N ILE A 215 -0.85 13.10 11.29
CA ILE A 215 -0.70 13.10 9.83
C ILE A 215 -0.14 11.77 9.33
N ILE A 216 0.90 11.24 9.97
CA ILE A 216 1.45 9.93 9.62
C ILE A 216 0.38 8.83 9.81
N ASN A 217 -0.43 8.93 10.86
CA ASN A 217 -1.53 8.00 11.09
C ASN A 217 -2.62 8.09 10.01
N SER A 218 -2.99 9.29 9.53
CA SER A 218 -3.95 9.41 8.43
C SER A 218 -3.42 8.80 7.14
N PHE A 219 -2.15 9.03 6.81
CA PHE A 219 -1.52 8.37 5.66
C PHE A 219 -1.48 6.84 5.79
N ASP A 220 -1.21 6.32 6.99
CA ASP A 220 -1.21 4.88 7.23
C ASP A 220 -2.61 4.26 7.04
N LEU A 221 -3.66 4.96 7.47
CA LEU A 221 -5.05 4.55 7.22
C LEU A 221 -5.37 4.57 5.71
N ASP A 222 -4.88 5.56 4.98
CA ASP A 222 -5.05 5.62 3.52
C ASP A 222 -4.33 4.47 2.81
N PHE A 223 -3.10 4.17 3.22
CA PHE A 223 -2.35 3.01 2.71
C PHE A 223 -3.04 1.70 3.02
N LEU A 224 -3.57 1.54 4.23
CA LEU A 224 -4.33 0.35 4.61
C LEU A 224 -5.61 0.21 3.77
N SER A 225 -6.35 1.31 3.59
CA SER A 225 -7.55 1.36 2.76
C SER A 225 -7.23 1.00 1.29
N ALA A 226 -6.15 1.53 0.74
CA ALA A 226 -5.68 1.20 -0.61
C ALA A 226 -5.25 -0.27 -0.72
N ALA A 227 -4.54 -0.79 0.27
CA ALA A 227 -4.14 -2.20 0.33
C ALA A 227 -5.35 -3.14 0.33
N VAL A 228 -6.35 -2.86 1.17
CA VAL A 228 -7.59 -3.63 1.26
C VAL A 228 -8.35 -3.58 -0.07
N LYS A 229 -8.50 -2.40 -0.67
CA LYS A 229 -9.14 -2.24 -1.98
C LYS A 229 -8.39 -2.96 -3.10
N ASN A 230 -7.06 -2.97 -3.07
CA ASN A 230 -6.27 -3.72 -4.05
C ASN A 230 -6.45 -5.22 -3.86
N GLN A 231 -6.42 -5.71 -2.63
CA GLN A 231 -6.68 -7.11 -2.32
C GLN A 231 -8.10 -7.53 -2.75
N GLU A 232 -9.12 -6.72 -2.48
CA GLU A 232 -10.49 -6.95 -2.95
C GLU A 232 -10.58 -6.97 -4.49
N ARG A 233 -9.86 -6.09 -5.17
CA ARG A 233 -9.80 -6.07 -6.64
C ARG A 233 -9.04 -7.27 -7.21
N GLU A 234 -8.04 -7.79 -6.53
CA GLU A 234 -7.30 -8.99 -6.95
C GLU A 234 -8.13 -10.27 -6.78
N LEU A 235 -9.08 -10.30 -5.84
CA LEU A 235 -9.95 -11.46 -5.60
C LEU A 235 -11.00 -11.70 -6.71
N HIS A 236 -11.28 -10.71 -7.55
CA HIS A 236 -12.28 -10.83 -8.61
C HIS A 236 -11.68 -10.69 -10.02
N LEU A 237 -11.94 -11.70 -10.85
CA LEU A 237 -11.68 -11.66 -12.28
C LEU A 237 -12.71 -10.77 -12.96
N ASP A 238 -12.23 -9.89 -13.82
CA ASP A 238 -13.03 -9.14 -14.76
C ASP A 238 -12.67 -9.57 -16.18
N ILE A 239 -13.48 -9.11 -17.15
CA ILE A 239 -13.24 -9.48 -18.55
C ILE A 239 -11.92 -8.93 -19.09
N SER A 240 -11.46 -7.78 -18.63
CA SER A 240 -10.22 -7.15 -19.08
C SER A 240 -9.00 -7.99 -18.69
N LYS A 241 -8.97 -8.49 -17.45
CA LYS A 241 -7.94 -9.39 -16.94
C LYS A 241 -7.94 -10.72 -17.70
N ILE A 242 -9.12 -11.34 -17.87
CA ILE A 242 -9.24 -12.60 -18.62
C ILE A 242 -8.79 -12.42 -20.07
N SER A 243 -9.17 -11.32 -20.71
CA SER A 243 -8.78 -11.04 -22.10
C SER A 243 -7.27 -10.82 -22.24
N SER A 244 -6.65 -10.14 -21.28
CA SER A 244 -5.20 -9.91 -21.27
C SER A 244 -4.43 -11.21 -21.08
N GLU A 245 -4.85 -12.07 -20.14
CA GLU A 245 -4.25 -13.38 -19.90
C GLU A 245 -4.43 -14.31 -21.12
N LEU A 246 -5.60 -14.28 -21.75
CA LEU A 246 -5.85 -15.01 -22.99
C LEU A 246 -4.92 -14.55 -24.12
N LEU A 247 -4.78 -13.24 -24.33
CA LEU A 247 -3.95 -12.69 -25.41
C LEU A 247 -2.47 -13.03 -25.19
N MET A 248 -2.01 -13.00 -23.95
CA MET A 248 -0.68 -13.50 -23.58
C MET A 248 -0.52 -14.99 -23.94
N LEU A 249 -1.44 -15.86 -23.54
CA LEU A 249 -1.37 -17.30 -23.84
C LEU A 249 -1.49 -17.63 -25.34
N GLN A 250 -2.19 -16.79 -26.10
CA GLN A 250 -2.23 -16.88 -27.56
C GLN A 250 -0.86 -16.67 -28.19
N SER A 251 -0.02 -15.79 -27.63
CA SER A 251 1.35 -15.60 -28.13
C SER A 251 2.25 -16.83 -27.94
N PHE A 252 1.91 -17.70 -26.99
CA PHE A 252 2.60 -18.97 -26.71
C PHE A 252 1.97 -20.18 -27.43
N SER A 253 0.95 -19.94 -28.25
CA SER A 253 0.22 -20.96 -28.99
C SER A 253 0.77 -21.11 -30.40
N GLY A 254 0.90 -22.34 -30.88
CA GLY A 254 1.31 -22.60 -32.25
C GLY A 254 1.35 -24.09 -32.60
N LYS A 255 1.62 -24.38 -33.88
CA LYS A 255 1.72 -25.75 -34.39
C LYS A 255 3.11 -26.38 -34.17
N ASP A 256 4.09 -25.58 -33.76
CA ASP A 256 5.44 -26.07 -33.47
C ASP A 256 5.42 -26.81 -32.12
N VAL A 257 6.15 -27.91 -32.04
CA VAL A 257 6.41 -28.64 -30.79
C VAL A 257 7.09 -27.71 -29.77
N LYS A 258 7.76 -26.64 -30.20
CA LYS A 258 8.34 -25.59 -29.34
C LYS A 258 7.31 -24.80 -28.53
N CYS A 259 6.09 -24.65 -29.02
CA CYS A 259 5.02 -23.89 -28.39
C CYS A 259 4.49 -24.56 -27.12
N ALA A 260 4.04 -23.77 -26.14
CA ALA A 260 3.47 -24.30 -24.91
C ALA A 260 2.06 -24.88 -25.15
N LEU A 261 1.29 -24.24 -26.03
CA LEU A 261 -0.08 -24.61 -26.41
C LEU A 261 -0.21 -24.86 -27.90
N ARG A 262 -1.21 -25.65 -28.29
CA ARG A 262 -1.55 -25.86 -29.70
C ARG A 262 -2.50 -24.77 -30.20
N SER A 263 -3.52 -24.45 -29.42
CA SER A 263 -4.42 -23.32 -29.68
C SER A 263 -5.16 -22.91 -28.41
N ILE A 264 -5.49 -21.62 -28.31
CA ILE A 264 -6.35 -21.07 -27.27
C ILE A 264 -7.18 -19.92 -27.85
N SER A 265 -8.48 -19.93 -27.63
CA SER A 265 -9.40 -18.90 -28.12
C SER A 265 -10.66 -18.82 -27.28
N TRP A 266 -11.42 -17.74 -27.43
CA TRP A 266 -12.80 -17.73 -26.95
C TRP A 266 -13.59 -18.84 -27.65
N GLU A 267 -14.51 -19.48 -26.93
CA GLU A 267 -15.42 -20.47 -27.51
C GLU A 267 -16.45 -19.79 -28.44
N SER A 268 -16.83 -18.55 -28.14
CA SER A 268 -17.72 -17.74 -28.96
C SER A 268 -17.13 -16.35 -29.25
N ASP A 269 -17.21 -15.94 -30.51
CA ASP A 269 -16.86 -14.59 -30.95
C ASP A 269 -17.90 -13.55 -30.49
N TYR A 270 -19.09 -14.00 -30.10
CA TYR A 270 -20.15 -13.10 -29.64
C TYR A 270 -19.78 -12.41 -28.32
N THR A 271 -20.13 -11.13 -28.22
CA THR A 271 -19.91 -10.30 -27.04
C THR A 271 -21.21 -9.56 -26.75
N PHE A 272 -21.74 -9.72 -25.54
CA PHE A 272 -22.96 -9.04 -25.10
C PHE A 272 -22.68 -7.55 -24.85
N SER A 273 -23.74 -6.74 -24.75
CA SER A 273 -23.64 -5.28 -24.56
C SER A 273 -22.90 -4.86 -23.29
N ASN A 274 -22.82 -5.73 -22.28
CA ASN A 274 -22.06 -5.54 -21.05
C ASN A 274 -20.59 -5.97 -21.17
N GLY A 275 -20.14 -6.31 -22.37
CA GLY A 275 -18.81 -6.84 -22.65
C GLY A 275 -18.68 -8.34 -22.38
N PHE A 276 -19.55 -8.99 -21.61
CA PHE A 276 -19.39 -10.41 -21.28
C PHE A 276 -19.62 -11.31 -22.49
N LYS A 277 -19.03 -12.51 -22.44
CA LYS A 277 -19.18 -13.55 -23.47
C LYS A 277 -20.09 -14.70 -23.02
N ALA A 278 -20.37 -14.81 -21.73
CA ALA A 278 -21.37 -15.74 -21.20
C ALA A 278 -22.79 -15.24 -21.48
N PRO A 279 -23.76 -16.13 -21.77
CA PRO A 279 -25.14 -15.75 -22.00
C PRO A 279 -25.82 -15.21 -20.72
N PRO A 280 -26.83 -14.32 -20.82
CA PRO A 280 -27.41 -13.62 -19.67
C PRO A 280 -27.87 -14.54 -18.52
N TRP A 281 -28.45 -15.70 -18.84
CA TRP A 281 -28.91 -16.66 -17.83
C TRP A 281 -27.75 -17.34 -17.08
N ARG A 282 -26.53 -17.37 -17.64
CA ARG A 282 -25.32 -17.85 -16.97
C ARG A 282 -24.59 -16.75 -16.20
N GLN A 283 -24.76 -15.49 -16.60
CA GLN A 283 -24.17 -14.35 -15.89
C GLN A 283 -24.70 -14.23 -14.44
N VAL A 284 -25.92 -14.70 -14.16
CA VAL A 284 -26.49 -14.78 -12.81
C VAL A 284 -25.65 -15.68 -11.89
N TYR A 285 -24.93 -16.66 -12.45
CA TYR A 285 -23.98 -17.53 -11.74
C TYR A 285 -22.55 -16.97 -11.73
N SER A 286 -22.38 -15.68 -12.02
CA SER A 286 -21.09 -15.00 -12.10
C SER A 286 -20.14 -15.50 -13.21
N GLU A 287 -20.69 -16.14 -14.25
CA GLU A 287 -19.92 -16.53 -15.44
C GLU A 287 -19.70 -15.32 -16.36
N ILE A 288 -18.47 -15.19 -16.86
CA ILE A 288 -18.01 -14.09 -17.70
C ILE A 288 -17.87 -14.54 -19.16
N GLY A 289 -17.40 -15.76 -19.39
CA GLY A 289 -17.21 -16.32 -20.73
C GLY A 289 -16.63 -17.73 -20.72
N TYR A 290 -16.45 -18.30 -21.90
CA TYR A 290 -15.89 -19.64 -22.08
C TYR A 290 -14.68 -19.60 -23.03
N ILE A 291 -13.59 -20.25 -22.63
CA ILE A 291 -12.35 -20.33 -23.39
C ILE A 291 -12.16 -21.78 -23.83
N GLU A 292 -11.87 -21.97 -25.10
CA GLU A 292 -11.51 -23.26 -25.66
C GLU A 292 -9.98 -23.41 -25.69
N ILE A 293 -9.47 -24.50 -25.10
CA ILE A 293 -8.04 -24.75 -24.98
C ILE A 293 -7.70 -26.12 -25.59
N GLN A 294 -6.65 -26.13 -26.41
CA GLN A 294 -6.04 -27.35 -26.90
C GLN A 294 -4.57 -27.38 -26.49
N CYS A 295 -4.23 -28.32 -25.61
CA CYS A 295 -2.84 -28.60 -25.26
C CYS A 295 -2.19 -29.49 -26.33
N VAL A 296 -0.86 -29.61 -26.28
CA VAL A 296 -0.11 -30.48 -27.20
C VAL A 296 -0.28 -31.96 -26.84
N ASP A 297 -0.44 -32.24 -25.54
CA ASP A 297 -0.46 -33.56 -24.90
C ASP A 297 -1.82 -33.95 -24.32
N ALA A 298 -2.84 -33.09 -24.43
CA ALA A 298 -4.19 -33.36 -23.95
C ALA A 298 -5.23 -32.96 -25.01
N ASP A 299 -6.40 -33.60 -24.94
CA ASP A 299 -7.55 -33.28 -25.78
C ASP A 299 -8.09 -31.86 -25.52
N LYS A 300 -8.93 -31.39 -26.43
CA LYS A 300 -9.60 -30.11 -26.33
C LYS A 300 -10.51 -30.07 -25.10
N PHE A 301 -10.45 -28.99 -24.33
CA PHE A 301 -11.38 -28.78 -23.23
C PHE A 301 -11.84 -27.32 -23.16
N ILE A 302 -12.98 -27.11 -22.51
CA ILE A 302 -13.60 -25.79 -22.39
C ILE A 302 -13.51 -25.33 -20.94
N VAL A 303 -12.98 -24.14 -20.75
CA VAL A 303 -12.83 -23.47 -19.47
C VAL A 303 -13.94 -22.45 -19.31
N THR A 304 -14.69 -22.55 -18.21
CA THR A 304 -15.60 -21.51 -17.76
C THR A 304 -14.83 -20.48 -16.95
N CYS A 305 -14.93 -19.22 -17.38
CA CYS A 305 -14.36 -18.08 -16.67
C CYS A 305 -15.45 -17.46 -15.79
N THR A 306 -15.17 -17.33 -14.49
CA THR A 306 -16.09 -16.71 -13.53
C THR A 306 -15.42 -15.55 -12.81
N LYS A 307 -16.19 -14.75 -12.10
CA LYS A 307 -15.64 -13.70 -11.21
C LYS A 307 -14.71 -14.25 -10.13
N ASN A 308 -14.80 -15.54 -9.78
CA ASN A 308 -14.06 -16.14 -8.67
C ASN A 308 -12.88 -17.02 -9.12
N GLY A 309 -12.71 -17.22 -10.42
CA GLY A 309 -11.68 -18.11 -10.96
C GLY A 309 -12.11 -18.83 -12.23
N PHE A 310 -11.28 -19.80 -12.63
CA PHE A 310 -11.41 -20.63 -13.81
C PHE A 310 -11.66 -22.09 -13.42
N PHE A 311 -12.50 -22.80 -14.18
CA PHE A 311 -12.66 -24.25 -14.06
C PHE A 311 -13.01 -24.87 -15.40
N VAL A 312 -12.68 -26.14 -15.60
CA VAL A 312 -13.06 -26.92 -16.79
C VAL A 312 -14.51 -27.37 -16.65
N ASN A 313 -15.30 -27.19 -17.70
CA ASN A 313 -16.66 -27.70 -17.77
C ASN A 313 -16.73 -29.03 -18.56
N LYS A 314 -17.89 -29.68 -18.57
CA LYS A 314 -18.08 -30.98 -19.23
C LYS A 314 -18.05 -30.94 -20.77
N GLY A 315 -17.76 -29.79 -21.38
CA GLY A 315 -17.64 -29.64 -22.83
C GLY A 315 -18.96 -29.79 -23.57
N TYR A 316 -18.89 -30.05 -24.87
CA TYR A 316 -20.09 -30.24 -25.69
C TYR A 316 -20.68 -31.65 -25.51
N ILE A 317 -22.00 -31.71 -25.36
CA ILE A 317 -22.79 -32.93 -25.40
C ILE A 317 -23.82 -32.83 -26.53
N ALA A 318 -23.98 -33.92 -27.28
CA ALA A 318 -25.03 -34.02 -28.29
C ALA A 318 -26.39 -34.24 -27.60
N ASP A 319 -27.40 -33.47 -27.99
CA ASP A 319 -28.78 -33.77 -27.58
C ASP A 319 -29.38 -34.94 -28.38
N ASP A 320 -30.59 -35.35 -28.03
CA ASP A 320 -31.31 -36.46 -28.70
C ASP A 320 -31.53 -36.24 -30.21
N LYS A 321 -31.30 -35.02 -30.72
CA LYS A 321 -31.39 -34.62 -32.13
C LYS A 321 -30.02 -34.46 -32.80
N GLY A 322 -28.94 -34.77 -32.09
CA GLY A 322 -27.56 -34.64 -32.56
C GLY A 322 -27.02 -33.21 -32.54
N HIS A 323 -27.71 -32.26 -31.89
CA HIS A 323 -27.21 -30.89 -31.77
C HIS A 323 -26.27 -30.78 -30.57
N GLU A 324 -25.04 -30.32 -30.81
CA GLU A 324 -24.06 -30.09 -29.76
C GLU A 324 -24.44 -28.89 -28.89
N LYS A 325 -24.46 -29.09 -27.57
CA LYS A 325 -24.72 -28.05 -26.57
C LYS A 325 -23.63 -28.08 -25.52
N LEU A 326 -23.14 -26.89 -25.16
CA LEU A 326 -22.16 -26.76 -24.09
C LEU A 326 -22.79 -27.15 -22.75
N ASN A 327 -22.18 -28.11 -22.07
CA ASN A 327 -22.53 -28.48 -20.72
C ASN A 327 -21.72 -27.62 -19.74
N TYR A 328 -22.41 -26.67 -19.11
CA TYR A 328 -21.82 -25.73 -18.17
C TYR A 328 -21.53 -26.31 -16.77
N GLU A 329 -21.80 -27.60 -16.54
CA GLU A 329 -21.48 -28.24 -15.26
C GLU A 329 -19.96 -28.31 -15.04
N LYS A 330 -19.55 -28.05 -13.81
CA LYS A 330 -18.15 -28.05 -13.37
C LYS A 330 -17.59 -29.48 -13.38
N ASP A 331 -16.41 -29.63 -13.99
CA ASP A 331 -15.69 -30.91 -14.17
C ASP A 331 -14.25 -30.88 -13.61
N SER A 332 -13.80 -29.74 -13.07
CA SER A 332 -12.53 -29.62 -12.36
C SER A 332 -12.64 -28.76 -11.13
N ASP A 333 -11.58 -28.69 -10.32
CA ASP A 333 -11.44 -27.69 -9.26
C ASP A 333 -11.38 -26.26 -9.82
N LEU A 334 -11.56 -25.28 -8.91
CA LEU A 334 -11.49 -23.85 -9.22
C LEU A 334 -10.04 -23.37 -9.08
N PHE A 335 -9.52 -22.69 -10.09
CA PHE A 335 -8.18 -22.13 -10.14
C PHE A 335 -8.25 -20.59 -10.22
N LEU A 336 -7.28 -19.90 -9.62
CA LEU A 336 -7.26 -18.43 -9.62
C LEU A 336 -6.75 -17.86 -10.95
N THR A 337 -5.82 -18.57 -11.61
CA THR A 337 -5.26 -18.18 -12.91
C THR A 337 -5.53 -19.24 -13.97
N LEU A 338 -5.56 -18.82 -15.23
CA LEU A 338 -5.73 -19.74 -16.35
C LEU A 338 -4.46 -20.58 -16.53
N VAL A 339 -3.29 -20.01 -16.25
CA VAL A 339 -2.00 -20.72 -16.26
C VAL A 339 -1.99 -21.89 -15.29
N ASP A 340 -2.40 -21.71 -14.04
CA ASP A 340 -2.41 -22.79 -13.03
C ASP A 340 -3.35 -23.92 -13.43
N LEU A 341 -4.52 -23.57 -13.99
CA LEU A 341 -5.46 -24.55 -14.52
C LEU A 341 -4.82 -25.38 -15.63
N ILE A 342 -4.17 -24.74 -16.61
CA ILE A 342 -3.52 -25.45 -17.72
C ILE A 342 -2.34 -26.29 -17.23
N LYS A 343 -1.52 -25.77 -16.29
CA LYS A 343 -0.42 -26.53 -15.67
C LYS A 343 -0.95 -27.83 -15.03
N SER A 344 -2.09 -27.77 -14.35
CA SER A 344 -2.70 -28.97 -13.76
C SER A 344 -3.19 -30.02 -14.78
N LYS A 345 -3.44 -29.61 -16.02
CA LYS A 345 -4.00 -30.46 -17.08
C LYS A 345 -2.98 -30.93 -18.12
N SER A 346 -1.86 -30.23 -18.26
CA SER A 346 -0.85 -30.49 -19.28
C SER A 346 0.56 -30.45 -18.68
N PRO A 347 1.17 -31.62 -18.43
CA PRO A 347 2.59 -31.71 -18.05
C PRO A 347 3.52 -31.07 -19.08
N HIS A 348 3.17 -31.14 -20.38
CA HIS A 348 3.94 -30.48 -21.42
C HIS A 348 3.93 -28.96 -21.28
N PHE A 349 2.75 -28.37 -21.01
CA PHE A 349 2.60 -26.94 -20.80
C PHE A 349 3.41 -26.49 -19.57
N GLU A 350 3.29 -27.19 -18.44
CA GLU A 350 4.03 -26.90 -17.21
C GLU A 350 5.55 -26.87 -17.45
N ALA A 351 6.08 -27.83 -18.20
CA ALA A 351 7.51 -27.93 -18.47
C ALA A 351 8.06 -26.83 -19.42
N ARG A 352 7.19 -26.11 -20.14
CA ARG A 352 7.57 -25.20 -21.24
C ARG A 352 7.17 -23.75 -21.05
N ILE A 353 6.06 -23.46 -20.40
CA ILE A 353 5.55 -22.10 -20.27
C ILE A 353 6.59 -21.17 -19.62
N ASP A 354 7.31 -21.65 -18.62
CA ASP A 354 8.34 -20.88 -17.90
C ASP A 354 9.68 -20.79 -18.68
N LYS A 355 9.80 -21.45 -19.84
CA LYS A 355 11.01 -21.47 -20.70
C LYS A 355 10.83 -20.73 -22.03
N GLN A 356 9.66 -20.14 -22.28
CA GLN A 356 9.41 -19.38 -23.49
C GLN A 356 9.87 -17.93 -23.35
N ASP A 357 10.39 -17.35 -24.42
CA ASP A 357 10.72 -15.93 -24.45
C ASP A 357 9.43 -15.10 -24.34
N TYR A 358 9.40 -14.14 -23.42
CA TYR A 358 8.23 -13.27 -23.18
C TYR A 358 8.02 -12.30 -24.35
N LEU A 359 7.23 -12.72 -25.35
CA LEU A 359 6.92 -11.92 -26.55
C LEU A 359 5.72 -10.96 -26.37
N TYR A 360 5.06 -10.97 -25.20
CA TYR A 360 3.85 -10.18 -24.95
C TYR A 360 4.19 -8.73 -24.53
N GLN A 361 3.68 -7.75 -25.28
CA GLN A 361 3.64 -6.34 -24.89
C GLN A 361 2.17 -5.93 -24.65
N PRO A 362 1.79 -5.52 -23.42
CA PRO A 362 0.44 -5.03 -23.15
C PRO A 362 0.19 -3.69 -23.84
N ASP A 363 -1.06 -3.47 -24.26
CA ASP A 363 -1.49 -2.25 -24.94
C ASP A 363 -1.46 -1.05 -23.97
N THR A 364 -0.54 -0.11 -24.22
CA THR A 364 -0.14 0.95 -23.26
C THR A 364 -1.13 2.11 -23.13
N ALA A 365 -2.22 2.12 -23.92
CA ALA A 365 -3.18 3.23 -23.93
C ALA A 365 -4.13 3.26 -22.71
N SER A 366 -4.42 2.11 -22.09
CA SER A 366 -5.38 2.02 -20.96
C SER A 366 -4.75 2.35 -19.60
N ALA A 367 -3.45 2.08 -19.43
CA ALA A 367 -2.74 2.27 -18.17
C ALA A 367 -2.61 3.76 -17.77
N TYR A 368 -2.44 4.67 -18.74
CA TYR A 368 -2.32 6.10 -18.48
C TYR A 368 -3.66 6.80 -18.17
N ALA A 369 -4.78 6.32 -18.73
CA ALA A 369 -6.10 6.91 -18.51
C ALA A 369 -6.67 6.61 -17.10
N ALA A 370 -6.33 5.46 -16.51
CA ALA A 370 -6.77 5.08 -15.17
C ALA A 370 -6.11 5.93 -14.07
N ILE A 371 -4.90 6.45 -14.31
CA ILE A 371 -4.16 7.30 -13.35
C ILE A 371 -4.71 8.73 -13.37
N ALA A 372 -5.15 9.25 -14.52
CA ALA A 372 -5.64 10.63 -14.65
C ALA A 372 -7.00 10.90 -13.95
N ASN A 373 -7.87 9.89 -13.85
CA ASN A 373 -9.23 10.08 -13.30
C ASN A 373 -9.29 10.14 -11.76
N ILE A 374 -8.24 9.69 -11.06
CA ILE A 374 -8.12 9.80 -9.60
C ILE A 374 -7.76 11.24 -9.20
N SER A 375 -7.05 11.97 -10.06
CA SER A 375 -6.63 13.35 -9.79
C SER A 375 -7.75 14.38 -9.96
N PHE A 376 -8.75 14.13 -10.81
CA PHE A 376 -9.82 15.09 -11.08
C PHE A 376 -10.93 15.11 -10.03
N SER A 377 -11.15 13.99 -9.32
CA SER A 377 -12.24 13.84 -8.35
C SER A 377 -11.94 14.45 -6.98
N ILE A 378 -10.67 14.70 -6.65
CA ILE A 378 -10.27 15.40 -5.40
C ILE A 378 -10.39 16.92 -5.56
N ALA A 379 -10.12 17.47 -6.74
CA ALA A 379 -10.22 18.91 -7.00
C ALA A 379 -11.69 19.41 -6.97
N ALA A 380 -12.62 18.64 -7.54
CA ALA A 380 -14.04 19.03 -7.59
C ALA A 380 -14.75 19.01 -6.22
N ALA A 381 -14.25 18.21 -5.26
CA ALA A 381 -14.81 18.14 -3.91
C ALA A 381 -14.33 19.29 -2.99
N ALA A 382 -13.21 19.94 -3.33
CA ALA A 382 -12.65 21.07 -2.57
C ALA A 382 -13.29 22.42 -2.94
N ASP A 383 -13.78 22.57 -4.18
CA ASP A 383 -14.32 23.85 -4.67
C ASP A 383 -15.81 24.09 -4.32
N SER A 384 -16.53 23.06 -3.88
CA SER A 384 -17.98 23.17 -3.61
C SER A 384 -18.35 23.58 -2.17
N LYS A 385 -17.38 23.93 -1.31
CA LYS A 385 -17.63 24.26 0.11
C LYS A 385 -17.18 25.64 0.59
N CYS A 386 -16.78 26.54 -0.31
CA CYS A 386 -16.46 27.93 0.03
C CYS A 386 -17.37 28.91 -0.74
N ALA A 387 -18.68 28.90 -0.48
CA ALA A 387 -19.57 29.99 -0.88
C ALA A 387 -20.91 29.95 -0.12
N HIS A 388 -20.89 30.34 1.16
CA HIS A 388 -21.87 31.23 1.79
C HIS A 388 -21.68 31.19 3.30
N ASP A 389 -21.18 32.29 3.87
CA ASP A 389 -21.72 32.92 5.08
C ASP A 389 -20.84 34.14 5.42
N GLU A 390 -21.14 35.26 4.79
CA GLU A 390 -20.89 36.59 5.35
C GLU A 390 -22.12 37.45 5.02
N ASP A 391 -22.84 37.88 6.06
CA ASP A 391 -23.46 39.20 6.24
C ASP A 391 -24.74 39.09 7.09
N GLN A 392 -24.65 39.44 8.38
CA GLN A 392 -25.40 40.58 8.97
C GLN A 392 -25.23 40.64 10.50
N GLU A 393 -24.55 41.69 10.95
CA GLU A 393 -24.65 42.23 12.31
C GLU A 393 -25.75 43.31 12.41
N ASN A 394 -26.37 43.38 13.60
CA ASN A 394 -27.08 44.52 14.24
C ASN A 394 -28.45 44.92 13.61
N GLU A 395 -29.54 45.20 14.33
CA GLU A 395 -29.72 46.03 15.54
C GLU A 395 -31.19 45.95 16.08
N ALA A 396 -31.34 46.09 17.41
CA ALA A 396 -32.39 46.75 18.23
C ALA A 396 -33.94 46.50 18.15
N ASP A 397 -34.49 46.50 19.38
CA ASP A 397 -35.76 47.04 19.91
C ASP A 397 -37.08 46.22 20.01
N ASP A 398 -37.47 46.04 21.29
CA ASP A 398 -38.77 46.29 21.95
C ASP A 398 -40.09 45.73 21.38
N ASN A 399 -40.71 44.79 22.13
CA ASN A 399 -41.89 45.07 23.00
C ASN A 399 -42.64 43.80 23.46
N ASP A 400 -42.88 43.77 24.78
CA ASP A 400 -44.10 43.45 25.54
C ASP A 400 -45.06 42.26 25.23
N ALA A 401 -45.49 41.69 26.37
CA ALA A 401 -46.84 41.25 26.77
C ALA A 401 -47.12 39.74 26.94
N ASP A 402 -47.20 39.35 28.21
CA ASP A 402 -48.29 38.61 28.88
C ASP A 402 -49.06 37.51 28.11
N GLN A 403 -49.07 36.29 28.64
CA GLN A 403 -50.21 35.82 29.45
C GLN A 403 -50.01 34.44 30.08
N ASP A 404 -50.42 34.40 31.35
CA ASP A 404 -50.73 33.25 32.19
C ASP A 404 -51.54 32.13 31.52
N GLN A 405 -51.30 30.88 31.93
CA GLN A 405 -52.28 30.12 32.71
C GLN A 405 -51.71 28.78 33.23
N GLN A 406 -51.49 28.73 34.55
CA GLN A 406 -51.56 27.51 35.36
C GLN A 406 -53.00 26.99 35.37
N ILE A 407 -53.22 25.67 35.22
CA ILE A 407 -54.14 24.94 36.11
C ILE A 407 -53.54 23.58 36.48
N HIS A 408 -53.43 23.41 37.80
CA HIS A 408 -53.14 22.21 38.56
C HIS A 408 -54.21 21.12 38.44
N GLY A 409 -53.76 19.86 38.59
CA GLY A 409 -54.26 19.02 39.68
C GLY A 409 -54.82 17.66 39.28
N GLY A 410 -54.42 16.62 40.02
CA GLY A 410 -55.25 15.41 40.17
C GLY A 410 -54.58 14.05 40.13
N ASP A 411 -53.57 13.86 40.96
CA ASP A 411 -53.19 12.67 41.75
C ASP A 411 -53.93 11.30 41.60
N ARG A 412 -53.12 10.24 41.80
CA ARG A 412 -53.42 8.86 42.28
C ARG A 412 -53.84 7.73 41.32
N SER A 413 -52.82 6.90 41.03
CA SER A 413 -52.67 5.53 41.57
C SER A 413 -53.73 4.46 41.23
N ARG A 414 -53.35 3.45 40.44
CA ARG A 414 -53.50 2.03 40.83
C ARG A 414 -52.87 1.01 39.87
N ARG A 415 -51.93 0.25 40.45
CA ARG A 415 -51.73 -1.21 40.43
C ARG A 415 -51.37 -1.96 39.13
N GLU A 416 -50.21 -2.58 39.25
CA GLU A 416 -49.69 -3.76 38.56
C GLU A 416 -50.57 -5.03 38.62
N ALA A 417 -50.24 -5.92 37.68
CA ALA A 417 -50.14 -7.38 37.77
C ALA A 417 -51.35 -8.24 37.34
N ARG A 418 -51.16 -8.95 36.21
CA ARG A 418 -51.08 -10.44 36.07
C ARG A 418 -51.35 -10.85 34.61
N ARG A 419 -50.38 -11.44 33.90
CA ARG A 419 -50.01 -12.88 33.80
C ARG A 419 -50.83 -13.67 32.77
N ASN A 420 -50.11 -14.14 31.73
CA ASN A 420 -50.24 -15.37 30.94
C ASN A 420 -51.55 -16.19 30.98
N SER A 421 -52.06 -16.61 29.82
CA SER A 421 -51.83 -17.97 29.29
C SER A 421 -52.71 -18.31 28.06
N MET A 422 -52.22 -19.30 27.28
CA MET A 422 -52.90 -20.09 26.23
C MET A 422 -53.21 -19.38 24.90
N GLY A 423 -53.02 -19.98 23.73
CA GLY A 423 -52.69 -21.37 23.40
C GLY A 423 -52.84 -21.62 21.89
N LYS A 424 -52.15 -22.65 21.43
CA LYS A 424 -51.98 -23.19 20.07
C LYS A 424 -53.27 -23.50 19.27
N LYS A 425 -53.01 -23.72 17.97
CA LYS A 425 -53.71 -24.47 16.90
C LYS A 425 -54.32 -23.52 15.86
N LYS A 426 -54.05 -23.64 14.56
CA LYS A 426 -53.79 -24.82 13.72
C LYS A 426 -52.79 -24.48 12.63
#